data_AF-A0A497K7R0-F1
#
_entry.id   AF-A0A497K7R0-F1
#
_cell.length_a   1.000
_cell.length_b   1.000
_cell.length_c   1.000
_cell.angle_alpha   90.00
_cell.angle_beta   90.00
_cell.angle_gamma   90.00
#
_symmetry.space_group_name_H-M   'P 1'
#
loop_
_entity.id
_entity.type
_entity.pdbx_description
1 polymer ?
#
loop_
_entity_poly.entity_id
_entity_poly.type
_entity_poly.pdbx_seq_one_letter_code
_entity_poly.pdbx_strand_id
1 'polypeptide(L)'
;MKKGLIFDIKRFAVHDGPGIRTTVFLKGCSLRCFWCQNPEGLRLKQEIMFYPERCIGCGRCVAVCPQNAHLLQGGIHIYLRDRCIECGKCAEVCYAGAL
;
A
#
# COMPACT_ATOMS: atom_id res chain seq x y z
N MET A 1 -5.33 19.27 17.54
CA MET A 1 -4.92 19.10 16.12
C MET A 1 -5.61 17.87 15.53
N LYS A 2 -6.16 17.96 14.31
CA LYS A 2 -6.65 16.77 13.57
C LYS A 2 -5.48 16.17 12.77
N LYS A 3 -5.35 14.84 12.75
CA LYS A 3 -4.34 14.09 11.99
C LYS A 3 -5.02 13.35 10.82
N GLY A 4 -4.31 13.14 9.72
CA GLY A 4 -4.77 12.39 8.56
C GLY A 4 -3.69 11.44 8.05
N LEU A 5 -4.10 10.35 7.40
CA LEU A 5 -3.17 9.35 6.86
C LEU A 5 -3.02 9.58 5.35
N ILE A 6 -1.80 9.91 4.92
CA ILE A 6 -1.43 10.09 3.52
C ILE A 6 -1.08 8.71 2.94
N PHE A 7 -1.67 8.36 1.80
CA PHE A 7 -1.32 7.12 1.09
C PHE A 7 -0.54 7.34 -0.20
N ASP A 8 -0.62 8.54 -0.79
CA ASP A 8 0.15 8.89 -1.98
C ASP A 8 0.40 10.42 -2.04
N ILE A 9 1.52 10.80 -2.66
CA ILE A 9 1.87 12.19 -2.98
C ILE A 9 2.30 12.21 -4.45
N LYS A 10 1.39 12.61 -5.34
CA LYS A 10 1.69 12.75 -6.76
C LYS A 10 2.23 14.14 -7.04
N ARG A 11 3.47 14.19 -7.52
CA ARG A 11 4.08 15.42 -8.05
C ARG A 11 3.77 15.55 -9.53
N PHE A 12 3.72 16.77 -10.04
CA PHE A 12 3.43 17.07 -11.45
C PHE A 12 2.07 16.54 -11.94
N ALA A 13 1.06 16.52 -11.08
CA ALA A 13 -0.30 16.16 -11.45
C ALA A 13 -0.91 17.26 -12.33
N VAL A 14 -1.30 16.90 -13.56
CA VAL A 14 -1.94 17.81 -14.54
C VAL A 14 -3.43 17.52 -14.73
N HIS A 15 -3.91 16.38 -14.20
CA HIS A 15 -5.29 15.93 -14.35
C HIS A 15 -6.16 16.19 -13.10
N ASP A 16 -5.54 16.45 -11.94
CA ASP A 16 -6.23 16.69 -10.66
C ASP A 16 -6.52 18.19 -10.40
N GLY A 17 -6.78 18.95 -11.47
CA GLY A 17 -7.14 20.37 -11.43
C GLY A 17 -6.28 21.26 -12.36
N PRO A 18 -6.55 22.58 -12.43
CA PRO A 18 -5.86 23.48 -13.33
C PRO A 18 -4.36 23.62 -13.03
N GLY A 19 -3.51 23.57 -14.07
CA GLY A 19 -2.06 23.75 -13.97
C GLY A 19 -1.30 22.49 -13.53
N ILE A 20 -0.03 22.67 -13.12
CA ILE A 20 0.82 21.59 -12.59
C ILE A 20 0.74 21.60 -11.06
N ARG A 21 0.31 20.49 -10.46
CA ARG A 21 0.05 20.39 -9.02
C ARG A 21 0.89 19.32 -8.34
N THR A 22 1.06 19.49 -7.02
CA THR A 22 1.36 18.39 -6.12
C THR A 22 0.06 18.00 -5.42
N THR A 23 -0.42 16.79 -5.69
CA THR A 23 -1.66 16.26 -5.12
C THR A 23 -1.31 15.33 -3.97
N VAL A 24 -1.89 15.59 -2.79
CA VAL A 24 -1.74 14.76 -1.60
C VAL A 24 -3.01 13.95 -1.41
N PHE A 25 -2.90 12.63 -1.40
CA PHE A 25 -4.02 11.72 -1.26
C PHE A 25 -4.15 11.20 0.18
N LEU A 26 -5.35 11.32 0.73
CA LEU A 26 -5.67 10.94 2.11
C LEU A 26 -6.60 9.73 2.16
N LYS A 27 -6.38 8.85 3.14
CA LYS A 27 -7.27 7.74 3.48
C LYS A 27 -8.59 8.27 4.06
N GLY A 28 -9.67 7.52 3.84
CA GLY A 28 -11.00 7.84 4.37
C GLY A 28 -11.93 8.58 3.40
N CYS A 29 -11.83 8.32 2.10
CA CYS A 29 -12.77 8.86 1.12
C CYS A 29 -14.20 8.45 1.49
N SER A 30 -15.07 9.44 1.69
CA SER A 30 -16.48 9.24 2.04
C SER A 30 -17.35 8.84 0.84
N LEU A 31 -16.82 8.93 -0.37
CA LEU A 31 -17.53 8.56 -1.59
C LEU A 31 -17.50 7.04 -1.81
N ARG A 32 -18.50 6.53 -2.53
CA ARG A 32 -18.64 5.13 -2.95
C ARG A 32 -18.99 5.07 -4.43
N CYS A 33 -18.12 5.66 -5.25
CA CYS A 33 -18.29 5.71 -6.70
C CYS A 33 -18.40 4.28 -7.28
N PHE A 34 -19.29 4.09 -8.25
CA PHE A 34 -19.41 2.81 -8.97
C PHE A 34 -18.09 2.36 -9.60
N TRP A 35 -17.33 3.33 -10.12
CA TRP A 35 -15.96 3.15 -10.58
C TRP A 35 -15.02 4.00 -9.72
N CYS A 36 -14.29 3.37 -8.81
CA CYS A 36 -13.36 4.06 -7.91
C CYS A 36 -11.97 4.15 -8.54
N GLN A 37 -11.47 5.37 -8.77
CA GLN A 37 -10.14 5.59 -9.31
C GLN A 37 -9.02 5.25 -8.31
N ASN A 38 -9.29 5.43 -7.01
CA ASN A 38 -8.34 5.23 -5.92
C ASN A 38 -8.99 4.38 -4.81
N PRO A 39 -9.27 3.09 -5.03
CA PRO A 39 -9.92 2.21 -4.06
C PRO A 39 -9.17 2.11 -2.72
N GLU A 40 -7.85 2.28 -2.74
CA GLU A 40 -6.98 2.38 -1.58
C GLU A 40 -7.36 3.54 -0.65
N GLY A 41 -8.02 4.59 -1.15
CA GLY A 41 -8.46 5.72 -0.34
C GLY A 41 -9.71 5.44 0.51
N LEU A 42 -10.42 4.33 0.30
CA LEU A 42 -11.73 4.08 0.92
C LEU A 42 -11.65 3.75 2.42
N ARG A 43 -10.67 2.95 2.83
CA ARG A 43 -10.49 2.58 4.24
C ARG A 43 -9.77 3.71 4.97
N LEU A 44 -10.13 3.90 6.24
CA LEU A 44 -9.52 4.92 7.11
C LEU A 44 -8.15 4.49 7.65
N LYS A 45 -7.90 3.19 7.71
CA LYS A 45 -6.69 2.62 8.33
C LYS A 45 -5.58 2.38 7.32
N GLN A 46 -4.37 2.23 7.86
CA GLN A 46 -3.20 1.85 7.09
C GLN A 46 -3.37 0.43 6.54
N GLU A 47 -2.84 0.21 5.34
CA GLU A 47 -2.88 -1.07 4.64
C GLU A 47 -1.53 -1.34 4.01
N ILE A 48 -1.17 -2.60 3.88
CA ILE A 48 0.02 -3.00 3.14
C ILE A 48 -0.31 -2.97 1.64
N MET A 49 0.46 -2.18 0.91
CA MET A 49 0.48 -2.19 -0.55
C MET A 49 1.47 -3.25 -0.99
N PHE A 50 1.23 -3.91 -2.12
CA PHE A 50 2.16 -4.91 -2.63
C PHE A 50 2.37 -4.72 -4.13
N TYR A 51 3.62 -4.49 -4.50
CA TYR A 51 4.10 -4.27 -5.86
C TYR A 51 4.94 -5.48 -6.28
N PRO A 52 4.34 -6.54 -6.83
CA PRO A 52 5.06 -7.77 -7.17
C PRO A 52 6.24 -7.53 -8.11
N GLU A 53 6.14 -6.56 -9.01
CA GLU A 53 7.18 -6.15 -9.96
C GLU A 53 8.43 -5.56 -9.28
N ARG A 54 8.33 -5.10 -8.03
CA ARG A 54 9.47 -4.63 -7.24
C ARG A 54 10.05 -5.73 -6.35
N CYS A 55 9.36 -6.85 -6.19
CA CYS A 55 9.79 -7.89 -5.26
C CYS A 55 11.00 -8.65 -5.81
N ILE A 56 12.09 -8.69 -5.05
CA ILE A 56 13.32 -9.42 -5.39
C ILE A 56 13.36 -10.85 -4.80
N GLY A 57 12.26 -11.33 -4.21
CA GLY A 57 12.16 -12.70 -3.69
C GLY A 57 13.05 -13.02 -2.47
N CYS A 58 13.52 -12.01 -1.72
CA CYS A 58 14.47 -12.24 -0.61
C CYS A 58 13.88 -12.95 0.63
N GLY A 59 12.55 -13.08 0.71
CA GLY A 59 11.87 -13.79 1.81
C GLY A 59 11.88 -13.10 3.18
N ARG A 60 12.46 -11.90 3.32
CA ARG A 60 12.55 -11.21 4.63
C ARG A 60 11.18 -10.91 5.25
N CYS A 61 10.19 -10.57 4.41
CA CYS A 61 8.81 -10.34 4.83
C CYS A 61 8.16 -11.61 5.44
N VAL A 62 8.54 -12.81 4.96
CA VAL A 62 8.06 -14.10 5.49
C VAL A 62 8.57 -14.28 6.91
N ALA A 63 9.86 -14.05 7.14
CA ALA A 63 10.51 -14.25 8.44
C ALA A 63 9.97 -13.35 9.57
N VAL A 64 9.48 -12.15 9.24
CA VAL A 64 9.00 -11.18 10.25
C VAL A 64 7.48 -11.16 10.43
N CYS A 65 6.72 -11.84 9.56
CA CYS A 65 5.27 -11.76 9.59
C CYS A 65 4.69 -12.62 10.74
N PRO A 66 4.06 -12.02 11.77
CA PRO A 66 3.53 -12.80 12.89
C PRO A 66 2.29 -13.62 12.54
N GLN A 67 1.72 -13.46 11.34
CA GLN A 67 0.49 -14.12 10.91
C GLN A 67 0.70 -15.04 9.70
N ASN A 68 1.95 -15.26 9.27
CA ASN A 68 2.26 -16.05 8.09
C ASN A 68 1.45 -15.60 6.85
N ALA A 69 1.30 -14.27 6.69
CA ALA A 69 0.57 -13.67 5.58
C ALA A 69 1.41 -13.58 4.29
N HIS A 70 2.72 -13.80 4.36
CA HIS A 70 3.61 -13.82 3.21
C HIS A 70 4.17 -15.22 3.03
N LEU A 71 4.14 -15.73 1.79
CA LEU A 71 4.73 -17.00 1.40
C LEU A 71 5.68 -16.79 0.22
N LEU A 72 6.72 -17.60 0.12
CA LEU A 72 7.62 -17.63 -1.03
C LEU A 72 7.63 -19.07 -1.58
N GLN A 73 7.07 -19.27 -2.77
CA GLN A 73 6.95 -20.59 -3.41
C GLN A 73 7.48 -20.52 -4.83
N GLY A 74 8.49 -21.33 -5.17
CA GLY A 74 9.09 -21.33 -6.51
C GLY A 74 9.65 -19.96 -6.94
N GLY A 75 10.11 -19.14 -5.99
CA GLY A 75 10.57 -17.77 -6.24
C GLY A 75 9.46 -16.71 -6.34
N ILE A 76 8.19 -17.11 -6.27
CA ILE A 76 7.05 -16.20 -6.33
C ILE A 76 6.59 -15.83 -4.93
N HIS A 77 6.44 -14.53 -4.66
CA HIS A 77 5.92 -14.00 -3.40
C HIS A 77 4.40 -13.93 -3.44
N ILE A 78 3.75 -14.69 -2.56
CA ILE A 78 2.30 -14.74 -2.39
C ILE A 78 1.94 -13.97 -1.13
N TYR A 79 1.00 -13.01 -1.25
CA TYR A 79 0.51 -12.20 -0.13
C TYR A 79 -0.96 -12.52 0.20
N LEU A 80 -1.17 -13.21 1.32
CA LEU A 80 -2.47 -13.59 1.87
C LEU A 80 -3.05 -12.44 2.70
N ARG A 81 -3.78 -11.53 2.04
CA ARG A 81 -4.34 -10.31 2.65
C ARG A 81 -5.32 -10.60 3.80
N ASP A 82 -6.06 -11.69 3.71
CA ASP A 82 -7.00 -12.19 4.72
C ASP A 82 -6.34 -12.47 6.09
N ARG A 83 -5.05 -12.82 6.09
CA ARG A 83 -4.26 -13.07 7.31
C ARG A 83 -3.56 -11.82 7.84
N CYS A 84 -3.56 -10.73 7.08
CA CYS A 84 -2.79 -9.55 7.43
C CYS A 84 -3.51 -8.71 8.49
N ILE A 85 -2.86 -8.52 9.64
CA ILE A 85 -3.32 -7.61 10.70
C ILE A 85 -2.76 -6.18 10.55
N GLU A 86 -2.19 -5.85 9.38
CA GLU A 86 -1.69 -4.51 9.03
C GLU A 86 -0.62 -3.96 10.01
N CYS A 87 0.18 -4.84 10.61
CA CYS A 87 1.18 -4.45 11.62
C CYS A 87 2.43 -3.71 11.08
N GLY A 88 2.60 -3.57 9.77
CA GLY A 88 3.70 -2.80 9.16
C GLY A 88 5.08 -3.46 9.12
N LYS A 89 5.36 -4.45 9.96
CA LYS A 89 6.70 -5.08 10.08
C LYS A 89 7.33 -5.56 8.76
N CYS A 90 6.52 -6.04 7.83
CA CYS A 90 7.01 -6.51 6.53
C CYS A 90 7.50 -5.38 5.61
N ALA A 91 6.88 -4.20 5.69
CA ALA A 91 7.28 -3.01 4.94
C ALA A 91 8.59 -2.45 5.50
N GLU A 92 8.76 -2.42 6.83
CA GLU A 92 9.99 -1.94 7.49
C GLU A 92 11.25 -2.70 7.06
N VAL A 93 11.12 -3.98 6.68
CA VAL A 93 12.24 -4.83 6.25
C VAL A 93 12.33 -5.01 4.74
N CYS A 94 11.45 -4.35 3.96
CA CYS A 94 11.40 -4.50 2.51
C CYS A 94 12.35 -3.52 1.82
N TYR A 95 13.60 -3.93 1.62
CA TYR A 95 14.61 -3.09 0.95
C TYR A 95 14.25 -2.71 -0.49
N ALA A 96 13.47 -3.54 -1.18
CA ALA A 96 13.06 -3.30 -2.56
C ALA A 96 11.86 -2.34 -2.70
N GLY A 97 11.25 -1.92 -1.59
CA GLY A 97 10.06 -1.05 -1.62
C GLY A 97 8.86 -1.70 -2.32
N ALA A 98 8.76 -3.03 -2.20
CA ALA A 98 7.65 -3.81 -2.75
C ALA A 98 6.47 -3.92 -1.78
N LEU A 99 6.66 -3.66 -0.48
CA LEU A 99 5.66 -3.74 0.60
C LEU A 99 5.58 -2.44 1.40
#